data_AF-A0A1X1EGM8-F1
#
_entry.id   AF-A0A1X1EGM8-F1
#
_cell.length_a   1.000
_cell.length_b   1.000
_cell.length_c   1.000
_cell.angle_alpha   90.00
_cell.angle_beta   90.00
_cell.angle_gamma   90.00
#
_symmetry.space_group_name_H-M   'P 1'
#
loop_
_entity.id
_entity.type
_entity.pdbx_description
1 polymer ?
#
loop_
_entity_poly.entity_id
_entity_poly.type
_entity_poly.pdbx_seq_one_letter_code
_entity_poly.pdbx_strand_id
1 'polypeptide(L)'
;MNSQITNPTLPLLPAGTAPVILWPTGFTSQITFVNQSPLHLSLSPNIHDSAEEYEKWRRDWIETNLQAVASKGTTLEQLIALQRMPGYQDSSLESLTHAVRLAGMKVTRDTVKLAQTAHRTNISDTQQKWFDASWRNVSGITKKERLASLLSQAGRPPIKAPELWLLLYNAGQRIGLTTVRNMLSAAKVNIEQSQIKLVNDTWNSLDHRQTTSIVTQLIRLLLLLENQTRLQPVEVLVALTEGDVDVNTTAMGHAAAAVRAKFTQADVEWIKLTWPGINRELPQFMQIMDLLNQYPQLDDITPGKIVRLLWEINAYVCPATIGNALSMVRQQRDNLIIIPDDPLPELIDLEPESPPAAEAKPVAPIRFQLPEQDELFPLQVQEWKWQLDQELDP
;
A
#
# COMPACT_ATOMS: atom_id res chain seq x y z
N MET A 1 -44.66 54.39 -46.13
CA MET A 1 -43.28 54.37 -45.59
C MET A 1 -42.87 52.91 -45.48
N ASN A 2 -42.15 52.43 -46.50
CA ASN A 2 -41.65 51.07 -46.65
C ASN A 2 -40.35 50.94 -45.86
N SER A 3 -40.25 49.95 -44.97
CA SER A 3 -38.98 49.59 -44.33
C SER A 3 -38.60 48.18 -44.76
N GLN A 4 -37.52 48.11 -45.54
CA GLN A 4 -36.89 46.91 -46.06
C GLN A 4 -36.17 46.17 -44.92
N ILE A 5 -36.36 44.85 -44.84
CA ILE A 5 -35.57 43.94 -44.01
C ILE A 5 -34.49 43.34 -44.90
N THR A 6 -33.23 43.68 -44.63
CA THR A 6 -32.05 43.10 -45.26
C THR A 6 -31.50 41.96 -44.39
N ASN A 7 -31.38 40.77 -44.98
CA ASN A 7 -30.65 39.65 -44.39
C ASN A 7 -29.14 39.84 -44.61
N PRO A 8 -28.28 39.67 -43.59
CA PRO A 8 -26.85 39.58 -43.79
C PRO A 8 -26.42 38.14 -44.09
N THR A 9 -25.78 38.00 -45.25
CA THR A 9 -25.07 36.83 -45.78
C THR A 9 -23.84 36.51 -44.93
N LEU A 10 -23.70 35.26 -44.47
CA LEU A 10 -22.49 34.72 -43.82
C LEU A 10 -21.39 34.43 -44.87
N PRO A 11 -20.13 34.80 -44.62
CA PRO A 11 -19.01 34.39 -45.48
C PRO A 11 -18.53 32.97 -45.11
N LEU A 12 -18.38 32.14 -46.15
CA LEU A 12 -17.68 30.85 -46.13
C LEU A 12 -16.18 31.08 -45.88
N LEU A 13 -15.64 30.48 -44.82
CA LEU A 13 -14.20 30.39 -44.55
C LEU A 13 -13.59 29.17 -45.27
N PRO A 14 -12.38 29.28 -45.82
CA PRO A 14 -11.68 28.17 -46.48
C PRO A 14 -11.06 27.20 -45.47
N ALA A 15 -10.98 25.93 -45.88
CA ALA A 15 -10.35 24.83 -45.14
C ALA A 15 -8.87 25.15 -44.83
N GLY A 16 -8.56 25.31 -43.55
CA GLY A 16 -7.22 25.51 -43.03
C GLY A 16 -6.43 24.20 -42.94
N THR A 17 -5.32 24.18 -43.65
CA THR A 17 -4.16 23.30 -43.52
C THR A 17 -3.73 23.10 -42.05
N ALA A 18 -3.51 21.84 -41.67
CA ALA A 18 -2.94 21.48 -40.38
C ALA A 18 -1.46 21.92 -40.27
N PRO A 19 -0.99 22.38 -39.10
CA PRO A 19 0.40 22.76 -38.89
C PRO A 19 1.30 21.52 -38.78
N VAL A 20 2.36 21.51 -39.59
CA VAL A 20 3.52 20.61 -39.44
C VAL A 20 4.37 21.13 -38.29
N ILE A 21 4.43 20.39 -37.19
CA ILE A 21 5.38 20.63 -36.10
C ILE A 21 6.63 19.79 -36.38
N LEU A 22 7.69 20.46 -36.81
CA LEU A 22 9.04 19.90 -36.93
C LEU A 22 9.72 19.90 -35.55
N TRP A 23 10.06 18.71 -35.04
CA TRP A 23 11.03 18.56 -33.96
C TRP A 23 12.40 18.19 -34.57
N PRO A 24 13.50 18.89 -34.20
CA PRO A 24 14.84 18.50 -34.61
C PRO A 24 15.45 17.61 -33.52
N THR A 25 15.73 16.35 -33.84
CA THR A 25 16.94 15.61 -33.42
C THR A 25 16.93 14.25 -34.10
N GLY A 26 17.98 13.98 -34.87
CA GLY A 26 18.09 12.83 -35.75
C GLY A 26 18.26 11.52 -34.99
N PHE A 27 17.32 10.61 -35.20
CA PHE A 27 17.52 9.17 -35.13
C PHE A 27 16.63 8.53 -36.20
N THR A 28 17.20 8.25 -37.36
CA THR A 28 16.58 7.37 -38.37
C THR A 28 16.73 5.93 -37.91
N SER A 29 15.72 5.41 -37.23
CA SER A 29 15.47 3.97 -37.19
C SER A 29 14.30 3.70 -38.13
N GLN A 30 14.54 2.96 -39.20
CA GLN A 30 13.46 2.44 -40.03
C GLN A 30 12.66 1.44 -39.20
N ILE A 31 11.54 1.89 -38.66
CA ILE A 31 10.50 1.00 -38.12
C ILE A 31 9.68 0.55 -39.32
N THR A 32 9.90 -0.70 -39.73
CA THR A 32 8.98 -1.38 -40.64
C THR A 32 7.67 -1.56 -39.88
N PHE A 33 6.65 -0.76 -40.21
CA PHE A 33 5.29 -1.00 -39.75
C PHE A 33 4.80 -2.30 -40.39
N VAL A 34 4.87 -3.40 -39.64
CA VAL A 34 4.04 -4.56 -39.92
C VAL A 34 2.61 -4.13 -39.66
N ASN A 35 1.84 -4.06 -40.74
CA ASN A 35 0.44 -3.72 -40.78
C ASN A 35 -0.37 -4.75 -39.96
N GLN A 36 -0.43 -4.58 -38.65
CA GLN A 36 -1.36 -5.31 -37.80
C GLN A 36 -2.73 -4.67 -37.98
N SER A 37 -3.62 -5.40 -38.65
CA SER A 37 -5.00 -5.02 -38.86
C SER A 37 -5.64 -4.64 -37.52
N PRO A 38 -6.38 -3.52 -37.44
CA PRO A 38 -7.18 -3.24 -36.26
C PRO A 38 -8.31 -4.26 -36.20
N LEU A 39 -8.28 -5.16 -35.22
CA LEU A 39 -9.46 -5.93 -34.81
C LEU A 39 -10.46 -4.95 -34.19
N HIS A 40 -11.18 -4.24 -35.05
CA HIS A 40 -12.36 -3.45 -34.70
C HIS A 40 -13.54 -4.42 -34.53
N LEU A 41 -13.57 -5.17 -33.44
CA LEU A 41 -14.81 -5.75 -32.95
C LEU A 41 -15.57 -4.65 -32.20
N SER A 42 -16.38 -3.92 -32.96
CA SER A 42 -17.43 -3.04 -32.45
C SER A 42 -18.53 -3.89 -31.81
N LEU A 43 -18.30 -4.40 -30.60
CA LEU A 43 -19.34 -4.94 -29.74
C LEU A 43 -19.92 -3.77 -28.93
N SER A 44 -20.99 -3.16 -29.45
CA SER A 44 -21.83 -2.27 -28.66
C SER A 44 -22.46 -3.04 -27.49
N PRO A 45 -22.52 -2.47 -26.27
CA PRO A 45 -22.76 -3.20 -25.03
C PRO A 45 -24.24 -3.41 -24.66
N ASN A 46 -25.17 -3.32 -25.60
CA ASN A 46 -26.60 -3.43 -25.27
C ASN A 46 -27.13 -4.83 -25.53
N ILE A 47 -27.52 -5.47 -24.42
CA ILE A 47 -28.35 -6.66 -24.27
C ILE A 47 -27.55 -7.97 -24.22
N HIS A 48 -27.05 -8.30 -23.03
CA HIS A 48 -26.89 -9.70 -22.62
C HIS A 48 -28.17 -10.08 -21.89
N ASP A 49 -28.93 -11.02 -22.44
CA ASP A 49 -30.27 -11.37 -21.94
C ASP A 49 -30.21 -12.19 -20.64
N SER A 50 -29.00 -12.62 -20.23
CA SER A 50 -28.76 -13.30 -18.95
C SER A 50 -27.43 -12.91 -18.30
N ALA A 51 -27.36 -13.06 -16.97
CA ALA A 51 -26.14 -12.88 -16.19
C ALA A 51 -25.02 -13.86 -16.61
N GLU A 52 -25.39 -15.06 -17.06
CA GLU A 52 -24.43 -16.08 -17.52
C GLU A 52 -23.76 -15.67 -18.84
N GLU A 53 -24.52 -15.13 -19.79
CA GLU A 53 -23.96 -14.62 -21.04
C GLU A 53 -23.01 -13.45 -20.82
N TYR A 54 -23.33 -12.58 -19.86
CA TYR A 54 -22.47 -11.47 -19.49
C TYR A 54 -21.16 -11.92 -18.84
N GLU A 55 -21.21 -12.87 -17.90
CA GLU A 55 -20.01 -13.43 -17.27
C GLU A 55 -19.15 -14.22 -18.26
N LYS A 56 -19.78 -14.93 -19.21
CA LYS A 56 -19.07 -15.60 -20.31
C LYS A 56 -18.37 -14.60 -21.22
N TRP A 57 -19.10 -13.59 -21.72
CA TRP A 57 -18.53 -12.53 -22.54
C TRP A 57 -17.37 -11.83 -21.84
N ARG A 58 -17.51 -11.52 -20.55
CA ARG A 58 -16.46 -10.88 -19.75
C ARG A 58 -15.21 -11.75 -19.67
N ARG A 59 -15.35 -13.05 -19.42
CA ARG A 59 -14.23 -13.99 -19.41
C ARG A 59 -13.52 -14.01 -20.76
N ASP A 60 -14.27 -14.20 -21.84
CA ASP A 60 -13.74 -14.28 -23.20
C ASP A 60 -13.03 -12.97 -23.59
N TRP A 61 -13.61 -11.82 -23.18
CA TRP A 61 -13.00 -10.50 -23.37
C TRP A 61 -11.68 -10.39 -22.60
N ILE A 62 -11.64 -10.80 -21.33
CA ILE A 62 -10.41 -10.74 -20.52
C ILE A 62 -9.35 -11.65 -21.13
N GLU A 63 -9.66 -12.92 -21.45
CA GLU A 63 -8.70 -13.85 -22.05
C GLU A 63 -8.11 -13.32 -23.37
N THR A 64 -8.97 -12.79 -24.23
CA THR A 64 -8.56 -12.22 -25.52
C THR A 64 -7.63 -11.02 -25.35
N ASN A 65 -7.98 -10.10 -24.44
CA ASN A 65 -7.22 -8.87 -24.23
C ASN A 65 -6.01 -9.08 -23.31
N LEU A 66 -5.97 -10.16 -22.53
CA LEU A 66 -4.84 -10.52 -21.67
C LEU A 66 -3.58 -10.71 -22.50
N GLN A 67 -3.69 -11.40 -23.64
CA GLN A 67 -2.59 -11.60 -24.57
C GLN A 67 -2.05 -10.27 -25.10
N ALA A 68 -2.92 -9.30 -25.38
CA ALA A 68 -2.54 -7.98 -25.87
C ALA A 68 -1.77 -7.16 -24.82
N VAL A 69 -2.06 -7.36 -23.53
CA VAL A 69 -1.38 -6.65 -22.44
C VAL A 69 -0.24 -7.44 -21.80
N ALA A 70 -0.01 -8.70 -22.19
CA ALA A 70 1.00 -9.57 -21.56
C ALA A 70 2.41 -8.94 -21.57
N SER A 71 2.71 -8.12 -22.58
CA SER A 71 3.98 -7.39 -22.72
C SER A 71 4.15 -6.18 -21.78
N LYS A 72 3.09 -5.77 -21.06
CA LYS A 72 3.06 -4.54 -20.24
C LYS A 72 3.80 -4.63 -18.90
N GLY A 73 4.50 -5.74 -18.62
CA GLY A 73 5.33 -5.90 -17.44
C GLY A 73 4.61 -6.66 -16.33
N THR A 74 4.54 -6.04 -15.15
CA THR A 74 4.00 -6.65 -13.93
C THR A 74 2.50 -6.93 -14.04
N THR A 75 2.00 -7.86 -13.21
CA THR A 75 0.57 -8.18 -13.11
C THR A 75 -0.30 -6.94 -12.87
N LEU A 76 0.16 -5.98 -12.06
CA LEU A 76 -0.56 -4.73 -11.81
C LEU A 76 -0.63 -3.87 -13.09
N GLU A 77 0.45 -3.77 -13.86
CA GLU A 77 0.48 -2.99 -15.12
C GLU A 77 -0.44 -3.61 -16.17
N GLN A 78 -0.46 -4.94 -16.27
CA GLN A 78 -1.38 -5.67 -17.13
C GLN A 78 -2.83 -5.38 -16.73
N LEU A 79 -3.17 -5.44 -15.45
CA LEU A 79 -4.53 -5.14 -14.96
C LEU A 79 -4.95 -3.68 -15.18
N ILE A 80 -4.03 -2.72 -15.00
CA ILE A 80 -4.28 -1.31 -15.30
C ILE A 80 -4.51 -1.13 -16.81
N ALA A 81 -3.70 -1.79 -17.64
CA ALA A 81 -3.84 -1.73 -19.09
C ALA A 81 -5.18 -2.31 -19.55
N LEU A 82 -5.58 -3.50 -19.05
CA LEU A 82 -6.89 -4.10 -19.33
C LEU A 82 -8.03 -3.15 -19.01
N GLN A 83 -8.03 -2.55 -17.83
CA GLN A 83 -9.11 -1.63 -17.42
C GLN A 83 -9.18 -0.36 -18.26
N ARG A 84 -8.09 0.01 -18.96
CA ARG A 84 -8.07 1.15 -19.89
C ARG A 84 -8.52 0.78 -21.31
N MET A 85 -8.68 -0.51 -21.63
CA MET A 85 -9.09 -0.93 -22.97
C MET A 85 -10.59 -0.66 -23.21
N PRO A 86 -10.96 -0.26 -24.44
CA PRO A 86 -12.35 -0.03 -24.77
C PRO A 86 -13.18 -1.32 -24.62
N GLY A 87 -14.42 -1.17 -24.15
CA GLY A 87 -15.33 -2.28 -23.92
C GLY A 87 -15.32 -2.80 -22.49
N TYR A 88 -14.30 -2.50 -21.67
CA TYR A 88 -14.37 -2.81 -20.26
C TYR A 88 -15.39 -1.92 -19.54
N GLN A 89 -16.40 -2.53 -18.93
CA GLN A 89 -17.43 -1.84 -18.13
C GLN A 89 -16.97 -1.76 -16.67
N ASP A 90 -17.41 -0.73 -15.94
CA ASP A 90 -17.19 -0.56 -14.50
C ASP A 90 -17.69 -1.79 -13.73
N SER A 91 -16.82 -2.79 -13.57
CA SER A 91 -17.16 -4.08 -12.98
C SER A 91 -16.93 -4.04 -11.47
N SER A 92 -17.73 -4.78 -10.71
CA SER A 92 -17.49 -4.95 -9.27
C SER A 92 -16.11 -5.59 -9.04
N LEU A 93 -15.52 -5.31 -7.87
CA LEU A 93 -14.21 -5.84 -7.49
C LEU A 93 -14.22 -7.38 -7.47
N GLU A 94 -15.31 -7.97 -6.97
CA GLU A 94 -15.52 -9.40 -6.85
C GLU A 94 -15.58 -10.05 -8.24
N SER A 95 -16.36 -9.49 -9.15
CA SER A 95 -16.50 -10.04 -10.50
C SER A 95 -15.21 -9.90 -11.31
N LEU A 96 -14.53 -8.75 -11.24
CA LEU A 96 -13.23 -8.60 -11.90
C LEU A 96 -12.20 -9.59 -11.35
N THR A 97 -12.13 -9.75 -10.03
CA THR A 97 -11.20 -10.70 -9.39
C THR A 97 -11.48 -12.13 -9.86
N HIS A 98 -12.75 -12.52 -9.90
CA HIS A 98 -13.16 -13.84 -10.36
C HIS A 98 -12.83 -14.07 -11.84
N ALA A 99 -13.18 -13.13 -12.72
CA ALA A 99 -12.99 -13.28 -14.15
C ALA A 99 -11.50 -13.30 -14.55
N VAL A 100 -10.67 -12.50 -13.88
CA VAL A 100 -9.21 -12.52 -14.05
C VAL A 100 -8.59 -13.84 -13.59
N ARG A 101 -9.09 -14.44 -12.50
CA ARG A 101 -8.65 -15.77 -12.04
C ARG A 101 -9.04 -16.88 -13.00
N LEU A 102 -10.26 -16.82 -13.54
CA LEU A 102 -10.73 -17.77 -14.55
C LEU A 102 -9.88 -17.71 -15.84
N ALA A 103 -9.42 -16.51 -16.21
CA ALA A 103 -8.46 -16.32 -17.30
C ALA A 103 -7.03 -16.79 -16.97
N GLY A 104 -6.81 -17.43 -15.81
CA GLY A 104 -5.53 -18.03 -15.43
C GLY A 104 -4.53 -17.09 -14.77
N MET A 105 -4.88 -15.83 -14.50
CA MET A 105 -3.99 -14.93 -13.77
C MET A 105 -4.06 -15.19 -12.26
N LYS A 106 -2.91 -15.40 -11.64
CA LYS A 106 -2.77 -15.46 -10.18
C LYS A 106 -2.78 -14.05 -9.60
N VAL A 107 -3.96 -13.55 -9.24
CA VAL A 107 -4.15 -12.22 -8.65
C VAL A 107 -4.81 -12.30 -7.28
N THR A 108 -4.31 -11.48 -6.37
CA THR A 108 -4.97 -11.20 -5.09
C THR A 108 -6.03 -10.12 -5.29
N ARG A 109 -7.06 -10.14 -4.45
CA ARG A 109 -8.10 -9.10 -4.43
C ARG A 109 -7.51 -7.68 -4.28
N ASP A 110 -6.45 -7.53 -3.49
CA ASP A 110 -5.78 -6.24 -3.28
C ASP A 110 -5.08 -5.72 -4.53
N THR A 111 -4.48 -6.62 -5.33
CA THR A 111 -3.87 -6.24 -6.61
C THR A 111 -4.94 -5.69 -7.56
N VAL A 112 -6.09 -6.35 -7.63
CA VAL A 112 -7.23 -5.91 -8.45
C VAL A 112 -7.76 -4.56 -7.96
N LYS A 113 -7.86 -4.38 -6.64
CA LYS A 113 -8.29 -3.11 -6.02
C LYS A 113 -7.32 -1.96 -6.31
N LEU A 114 -6.01 -2.22 -6.28
CA LEU A 114 -4.99 -1.24 -6.65
C LEU A 114 -5.09 -0.86 -8.12
N ALA A 115 -5.30 -1.84 -9.01
CA ALA A 115 -5.50 -1.58 -10.43
C ALA A 115 -6.75 -0.72 -10.70
N GLN A 116 -7.87 -1.03 -10.04
CA GLN A 116 -9.08 -0.20 -10.08
C GLN A 116 -8.84 1.22 -9.53
N THR A 117 -8.06 1.32 -8.45
CA THR A 117 -7.68 2.62 -7.89
C THR A 117 -6.87 3.44 -8.90
N ALA A 118 -5.88 2.83 -9.56
CA ALA A 118 -5.10 3.48 -10.61
C ALA A 118 -5.96 3.90 -11.81
N HIS A 119 -6.90 3.06 -12.24
CA HIS A 119 -7.80 3.36 -13.35
C HIS A 119 -8.72 4.55 -13.06
N ARG A 120 -9.27 4.63 -11.84
CA ARG A 120 -10.21 5.69 -11.42
C ARG A 120 -9.52 6.99 -10.99
N THR A 121 -8.21 6.96 -10.79
CA THR A 121 -7.46 8.12 -10.31
C THR A 121 -7.05 9.00 -11.49
N ASN A 122 -7.46 10.26 -11.45
CA ASN A 122 -7.05 11.28 -12.40
C ASN A 122 -6.01 12.20 -11.76
N ILE A 123 -4.84 12.32 -12.39
CA ILE A 123 -3.78 13.23 -11.97
C ILE A 123 -3.98 14.53 -12.76
N SER A 124 -4.07 15.66 -12.06
CA SER A 124 -4.13 16.97 -12.72
C SER A 124 -2.76 17.43 -13.22
N ASP A 125 -2.73 18.27 -14.25
CA ASP A 125 -1.48 18.86 -14.77
C ASP A 125 -0.68 19.59 -13.68
N THR A 126 -1.36 20.27 -12.75
CA THR A 126 -0.72 20.96 -11.62
C THR A 126 -0.02 19.98 -10.68
N GLN A 127 -0.66 18.84 -10.38
CA GLN A 127 -0.07 17.79 -9.55
C GLN A 127 1.14 17.15 -10.24
N GLN A 128 1.03 16.83 -11.53
CA GLN A 128 2.14 16.26 -12.31
C GLN A 128 3.33 17.22 -12.36
N LYS A 129 3.11 18.50 -12.71
CA LYS A 129 4.17 19.52 -12.77
C LYS A 129 4.87 19.72 -11.43
N TRP A 130 4.11 19.81 -10.33
CA TRP A 130 4.70 19.90 -8.99
C TRP A 130 5.54 18.68 -8.67
N PHE A 131 5.02 17.48 -8.95
CA PHE A 131 5.73 16.23 -8.68
C PHE A 131 7.02 16.15 -9.49
N ASP A 132 7.00 16.40 -10.80
CA ASP A 132 8.19 16.33 -11.66
C ASP A 132 9.28 17.33 -11.24
N ALA A 133 8.90 18.53 -10.80
CA ALA A 133 9.82 19.54 -10.30
C ALA A 133 10.41 19.16 -8.94
N SER A 134 9.57 18.65 -8.04
CA SER A 134 9.92 18.30 -6.66
C SER A 134 10.72 17.01 -6.58
N TRP A 135 10.39 16.01 -7.40
CA TRP A 135 10.97 14.68 -7.39
C TRP A 135 12.47 14.67 -7.66
N ARG A 136 12.95 15.61 -8.48
CA ARG A 136 14.38 15.81 -8.77
C ARG A 136 15.20 16.25 -7.55
N ASN A 137 14.54 16.88 -6.58
CA ASN A 137 15.18 17.41 -5.37
C ASN A 137 14.96 16.52 -4.14
N VAL A 138 14.33 15.36 -4.32
CA VAL A 138 14.06 14.43 -3.22
C VAL A 138 15.37 13.83 -2.72
N SER A 139 15.60 13.96 -1.43
CA SER A 139 16.71 13.36 -0.68
C SER A 139 16.20 12.23 0.21
N GLY A 140 17.11 11.36 0.66
CA GLY A 140 16.80 10.23 1.54
C GLY A 140 17.32 8.91 0.99
N ILE A 141 17.74 8.03 1.89
CA ILE A 141 18.23 6.70 1.57
C ILE A 141 17.04 5.75 1.44
N THR A 142 16.09 5.84 2.37
CA THR A 142 14.93 4.95 2.39
C THR A 142 13.76 5.52 1.59
N LYS A 143 12.84 4.65 1.11
CA LYS A 143 11.60 5.08 0.44
C LYS A 143 10.76 6.01 1.32
N LYS A 144 10.75 5.76 2.64
CA LYS A 144 10.04 6.58 3.63
C LYS A 144 10.66 7.98 3.74
N GLU A 145 11.98 8.08 3.83
CA GLU A 145 12.69 9.37 3.84
C GLU A 145 12.48 10.14 2.54
N ARG A 146 12.58 9.47 1.39
CA ARG A 146 12.33 10.09 0.08
C ARG A 146 10.89 10.61 -0.02
N LEU A 147 9.92 9.85 0.47
CA LEU A 147 8.54 10.30 0.52
C LEU A 147 8.34 11.45 1.52
N ALA A 148 9.01 11.45 2.68
CA ALA A 148 8.98 12.56 3.63
C ALA A 148 9.58 13.84 3.01
N SER A 149 10.74 13.71 2.36
CA SER A 149 11.44 14.77 1.64
C SER A 149 10.61 15.33 0.48
N LEU A 150 9.86 14.48 -0.24
CA LEU A 150 8.90 14.93 -1.25
C LEU A 150 7.73 15.72 -0.62
N LEU A 151 7.19 15.22 0.49
CA LEU A 151 6.03 15.81 1.14
C LEU A 151 6.32 17.14 1.85
N SER A 152 7.59 17.42 2.18
CA SER A 152 8.06 18.68 2.75
C SER A 152 8.36 19.77 1.71
N GLN A 153 8.35 19.44 0.41
CA GLN A 153 8.58 20.42 -0.65
C GLN A 153 7.50 21.50 -0.67
N ALA A 154 7.95 22.75 -0.85
CA ALA A 154 7.05 23.91 -0.93
C ALA A 154 6.14 23.83 -2.17
N GLY A 155 5.01 24.54 -2.13
CA GLY A 155 4.10 24.66 -3.27
C GLY A 155 3.30 23.38 -3.60
N ARG A 156 3.25 22.41 -2.67
CA ARG A 156 2.48 21.17 -2.84
C ARG A 156 0.99 21.46 -3.10
N PRO A 157 0.43 21.06 -4.25
CA PRO A 157 -1.01 21.22 -4.51
C PRO A 157 -1.81 20.26 -3.61
N PRO A 158 -3.12 20.50 -3.42
CA PRO A 158 -4.00 19.52 -2.80
C PRO A 158 -3.88 18.18 -3.54
N ILE A 159 -3.43 17.14 -2.84
CA ILE A 159 -3.21 15.82 -3.40
C ILE A 159 -3.73 14.74 -2.45
N LYS A 160 -4.48 13.79 -2.98
CA LYS A 160 -5.01 12.63 -2.26
C LYS A 160 -4.02 11.47 -2.35
N ALA A 161 -4.16 10.51 -1.44
CA ALA A 161 -3.28 9.34 -1.40
C ALA A 161 -3.26 8.52 -2.71
N PRO A 162 -4.40 8.24 -3.37
CA PRO A 162 -4.38 7.55 -4.68
C PRO A 162 -3.62 8.31 -5.76
N GLU A 163 -3.76 9.65 -5.80
CA GLU A 163 -3.12 10.52 -6.78
C GLU A 163 -1.59 10.53 -6.59
N LEU A 164 -1.13 10.71 -5.34
CA LEU A 164 0.31 10.66 -5.03
C LEU A 164 0.90 9.26 -5.24
N TRP A 165 0.16 8.22 -4.87
CA TRP A 165 0.60 6.84 -5.10
C TRP A 165 0.77 6.55 -6.60
N LEU A 166 -0.17 7.01 -7.44
CA LEU A 166 -0.07 6.82 -8.88
C LEU A 166 1.08 7.62 -9.50
N LEU A 167 1.36 8.84 -9.01
CA LEU A 167 2.53 9.61 -9.42
C LEU A 167 3.85 8.89 -9.10
N LEU A 168 4.00 8.40 -7.86
CA LEU A 168 5.16 7.62 -7.43
C LEU A 168 5.30 6.35 -8.28
N TYR A 169 4.20 5.65 -8.52
CA TYR A 169 4.15 4.46 -9.36
C TYR A 169 4.61 4.73 -10.78
N ASN A 170 4.12 5.81 -11.40
CA ASN A 170 4.52 6.23 -12.75
C ASN A 170 6.00 6.63 -12.82
N ALA A 171 6.58 7.09 -11.71
CA ALA A 171 8.01 7.37 -11.57
C ALA A 171 8.85 6.12 -11.21
N GLY A 172 8.28 4.93 -11.35
CA GLY A 172 8.94 3.65 -11.06
C GLY A 172 9.12 3.36 -9.57
N GLN A 173 8.53 4.15 -8.67
CA GLN A 173 8.66 3.92 -7.23
C GLN A 173 7.58 2.95 -6.74
N ARG A 174 8.01 1.80 -6.23
CA ARG A 174 7.12 0.80 -5.65
C ARG A 174 6.93 1.11 -4.17
N ILE A 175 6.00 2.01 -3.86
CA ILE A 175 5.56 2.33 -2.49
C ILE A 175 4.10 1.90 -2.33
N GLY A 176 3.77 1.23 -1.22
CA GLY A 176 2.39 0.83 -0.92
C GLY A 176 1.44 2.02 -0.74
N LEU A 177 0.20 1.91 -1.26
CA LEU A 177 -0.82 2.97 -1.12
C LEU A 177 -1.12 3.30 0.35
N THR A 178 -1.06 2.31 1.24
CA THR A 178 -1.22 2.50 2.69
C THR A 178 -0.12 3.38 3.26
N THR A 179 1.15 3.13 2.89
CA THR A 179 2.29 3.98 3.27
C THR A 179 2.11 5.41 2.78
N VAL A 180 1.72 5.60 1.52
CA VAL A 180 1.44 6.93 0.96
C VAL A 180 0.34 7.66 1.75
N ARG A 181 -0.74 6.95 2.08
CA ARG A 181 -1.83 7.51 2.90
C ARG A 181 -1.35 7.91 4.29
N ASN A 182 -0.58 7.05 4.94
CA ASN A 182 -0.07 7.31 6.29
C ASN A 182 0.89 8.50 6.30
N MET A 183 1.80 8.58 5.33
CA MET A 183 2.75 9.69 5.21
C MET A 183 2.05 11.01 4.86
N LEU A 184 1.03 11.00 4.00
CA LEU A 184 0.23 12.20 3.73
C LEU A 184 -0.55 12.68 4.95
N SER A 185 -1.07 11.76 5.77
CA SER A 185 -1.70 12.12 7.04
C SER A 185 -0.69 12.71 8.02
N ALA A 186 0.49 12.08 8.17
CA ALA A 186 1.56 12.56 9.02
C ALA A 186 2.06 13.95 8.60
N ALA A 187 2.24 14.20 7.30
CA ALA A 187 2.68 15.49 6.77
C ALA A 187 1.66 16.63 6.91
N LYS A 188 0.48 16.37 7.48
CA LYS A 188 -0.53 17.39 7.84
C LYS A 188 -0.60 17.62 9.35
N VAL A 189 0.04 16.76 10.13
CA VAL A 189 0.08 16.91 11.59
C VAL A 189 1.01 18.06 11.94
N ASN A 190 0.54 18.95 12.79
CA ASN A 190 1.37 19.91 13.48
C ASN A 190 1.29 19.57 14.98
N ILE A 191 2.40 19.09 15.54
CA ILE A 191 2.47 18.66 16.94
C ILE A 191 3.39 19.61 17.71
N GLU A 192 2.95 20.07 18.88
CA GLU A 192 3.74 20.97 19.71
C GLU A 192 4.91 20.21 20.37
N GLN A 193 6.03 20.90 20.62
CA GLN A 193 7.20 20.30 21.29
C GLN A 193 6.85 19.72 22.68
N SER A 194 5.90 20.36 23.38
CA SER A 194 5.35 19.89 24.66
C SER A 194 4.68 18.51 24.53
N GLN A 195 3.93 18.29 23.45
CA GLN A 195 3.25 17.04 23.14
C GLN A 195 4.26 15.96 22.70
N ILE A 196 5.25 16.31 21.88
CA ILE A 196 6.36 15.40 21.52
C ILE A 196 7.06 14.90 22.79
N LYS A 197 7.41 15.82 23.69
CA LYS A 197 8.05 15.47 24.96
C LYS A 197 7.17 14.55 25.80
N LEU A 198 5.89 14.88 25.97
CA LEU A 198 4.95 14.07 26.74
C LEU A 198 4.82 12.64 26.19
N VAL A 199 4.70 12.48 24.88
CA VAL A 199 4.60 11.16 24.24
C VAL A 199 5.86 10.35 24.50
N ASN A 200 7.05 10.94 24.33
CA ASN A 200 8.32 10.25 24.52
C ASN A 200 8.59 9.92 25.99
N ASP A 201 8.29 10.84 26.93
CA ASP A 201 8.39 10.58 28.36
C ASP A 201 7.44 9.44 28.78
N THR A 202 6.21 9.44 28.25
CA THR A 202 5.24 8.35 28.50
C THR A 202 5.73 7.04 27.92
N TRP A 203 6.25 7.04 26.68
CA TRP A 203 6.83 5.86 26.04
C TRP A 203 7.95 5.27 26.87
N ASN A 204 8.94 6.08 27.26
CA ASN A 204 10.10 5.65 28.04
C ASN A 204 9.75 5.18 29.46
N SER A 205 8.60 5.61 30.00
CA SER A 205 8.09 5.13 31.28
C SER A 205 7.44 3.73 31.21
N LEU A 206 7.15 3.24 29.99
CA LEU A 206 6.57 1.91 29.83
C LEU A 206 7.60 0.82 30.16
N ASP A 207 7.11 -0.26 30.77
CA ASP A 207 7.93 -1.45 30.97
C ASP A 207 8.15 -2.17 29.63
N HIS A 208 9.34 -1.97 29.04
CA HIS A 208 9.76 -2.58 27.78
C HIS A 208 10.31 -4.01 27.93
N ARG A 209 9.97 -4.73 29.02
CA ARG A 209 10.31 -6.15 29.20
C ARG A 209 10.18 -6.94 27.89
N GLN A 210 11.20 -7.75 27.62
CA GLN A 210 11.43 -8.45 26.33
C GLN A 210 10.25 -9.28 25.81
N THR A 211 9.30 -9.66 26.66
CA THR A 211 8.14 -10.49 26.30
C THR A 211 6.95 -9.72 25.73
N THR A 212 6.97 -8.38 25.74
CA THR A 212 5.81 -7.57 25.35
C THR A 212 5.93 -7.10 23.90
N SER A 213 4.99 -7.48 23.03
CA SER A 213 4.99 -7.05 21.62
C SER A 213 4.94 -5.53 21.48
N ILE A 214 5.52 -5.00 20.39
CA ILE A 214 5.44 -3.56 20.06
C ILE A 214 3.99 -3.07 19.98
N VAL A 215 3.08 -3.88 19.40
CA VAL A 215 1.66 -3.53 19.31
C VAL A 215 1.06 -3.37 20.71
N THR A 216 1.32 -4.29 21.63
CA THR A 216 0.85 -4.19 23.02
C THR A 216 1.40 -2.96 23.73
N GLN A 217 2.68 -2.63 23.53
CA GLN A 217 3.29 -1.41 24.07
C GLN A 217 2.61 -0.14 23.52
N LEU A 218 2.31 -0.11 22.22
CA LEU A 218 1.60 0.99 21.58
C LEU A 218 0.15 1.11 22.07
N ILE A 219 -0.58 0.00 22.30
CA ILE A 219 -1.94 0.08 22.85
C ILE A 219 -1.88 0.67 24.28
N ARG A 220 -0.89 0.28 25.10
CA ARG A 220 -0.66 0.88 26.43
C ARG A 220 -0.38 2.38 26.33
N LEU A 221 0.54 2.78 25.45
CA LEU A 221 0.87 4.19 25.22
C LEU A 221 -0.39 4.99 24.87
N LEU A 222 -1.15 4.52 23.87
CA LEU A 222 -2.35 5.20 23.40
C LEU A 222 -3.41 5.34 24.51
N LEU A 223 -3.64 4.31 25.33
CA LEU A 223 -4.59 4.37 26.45
C LEU A 223 -4.14 5.33 27.56
N LEU A 224 -2.84 5.40 27.86
CA LEU A 224 -2.31 6.35 28.84
C LEU A 224 -2.46 7.79 28.34
N LEU A 225 -2.17 8.02 27.05
CA LEU A 225 -2.26 9.34 26.43
C LEU A 225 -3.71 9.80 26.20
N GLU A 226 -4.65 8.89 25.95
CA GLU A 226 -6.07 9.21 25.76
C GLU A 226 -6.69 9.89 26.99
N ASN A 227 -6.20 9.56 28.19
CA ASN A 227 -6.64 10.18 29.44
C ASN A 227 -6.00 11.55 29.70
N GLN A 228 -4.89 11.86 29.04
CA GLN A 228 -4.09 13.07 29.29
C GLN A 228 -4.20 14.10 28.17
N THR A 229 -4.48 13.64 26.95
CA THR A 229 -4.42 14.42 25.71
C THR A 229 -5.50 13.98 24.73
N ARG A 230 -5.68 14.74 23.66
CA ARG A 230 -6.54 14.38 22.52
C ARG A 230 -5.73 13.96 21.29
N LEU A 231 -4.48 13.53 21.50
CA LEU A 231 -3.59 13.15 20.41
C LEU A 231 -4.16 11.96 19.64
N GLN A 232 -4.25 12.12 18.33
CA GLN A 232 -4.62 11.05 17.41
C GLN A 232 -3.42 10.10 17.24
N PRO A 233 -3.65 8.82 16.89
CA PRO A 233 -2.56 7.84 16.71
C PRO A 233 -1.49 8.26 15.70
N VAL A 234 -1.86 9.03 14.67
CA VAL A 234 -0.89 9.57 13.70
C VAL A 234 0.02 10.64 14.33
N GLU A 235 -0.50 11.43 15.28
CA GLU A 235 0.26 12.46 15.99
C GLU A 235 1.22 11.82 16.99
N VAL A 236 0.77 10.76 17.67
CA VAL A 236 1.63 9.93 18.54
C VAL A 236 2.75 9.29 17.74
N LEU A 237 2.45 8.76 16.54
CA LEU A 237 3.48 8.18 15.65
C LEU A 237 4.52 9.22 15.21
N VAL A 238 4.09 10.43 14.87
CA VAL A 238 5.00 11.53 14.52
C VAL A 238 5.86 11.90 15.73
N ALA A 239 5.27 12.08 16.91
CA ALA A 239 6.03 12.36 18.14
C ALA A 239 7.08 11.30 18.48
N LEU A 240 6.75 10.02 18.32
CA LEU A 240 7.70 8.93 18.52
C LEU A 240 8.84 8.97 17.50
N THR A 241 8.53 9.26 16.23
CA THR A 241 9.54 9.39 15.18
C THR A 241 10.50 10.56 15.45
N GLU A 242 9.97 11.71 15.88
CA GLU A 242 10.78 12.87 16.30
C GLU A 242 11.63 12.58 17.57
N GLY A 243 11.23 11.59 18.36
CA GLY A 243 11.97 11.08 19.51
C GLY A 243 12.92 9.92 19.19
N ASP A 244 13.19 9.65 17.91
CA ASP A 244 14.04 8.55 17.44
C ASP A 244 13.54 7.14 17.81
N VAL A 245 12.23 7.00 18.01
CA VAL A 245 11.58 5.70 18.21
C VAL A 245 10.98 5.24 16.88
N ASP A 246 11.64 4.27 16.24
CA ASP A 246 11.13 3.71 14.98
C ASP A 246 9.93 2.79 15.23
N VAL A 247 8.76 3.27 14.82
CA VAL A 247 7.50 2.53 14.88
C VAL A 247 6.94 2.35 13.48
N ASN A 248 6.70 1.08 13.13
CA ASN A 248 5.99 0.76 11.90
C ASN A 248 4.55 1.30 11.95
N THR A 249 4.15 2.03 10.91
CA THR A 249 2.80 2.58 10.74
C THR A 249 1.70 1.51 10.81
N THR A 250 1.97 0.28 10.35
CA THR A 250 1.07 -0.87 10.45
C THR A 250 0.84 -1.28 11.90
N ALA A 251 1.90 -1.33 12.72
CA ALA A 251 1.79 -1.63 14.14
C ALA A 251 0.97 -0.57 14.89
N MET A 252 1.19 0.71 14.60
CA MET A 252 0.37 1.81 15.13
C MET A 252 -1.09 1.69 14.68
N GLY A 253 -1.34 1.30 13.42
CA GLY A 253 -2.68 1.05 12.89
C GLY A 253 -3.43 -0.06 13.64
N HIS A 254 -2.75 -1.19 13.90
CA HIS A 254 -3.31 -2.28 14.70
C HIS A 254 -3.57 -1.86 16.14
N ALA A 255 -2.63 -1.13 16.76
CA ALA A 255 -2.80 -0.64 18.12
C ALA A 255 -4.00 0.32 18.22
N ALA A 256 -4.11 1.28 17.31
CA ALA A 256 -5.24 2.20 17.25
C ALA A 256 -6.58 1.50 16.98
N ALA A 257 -6.59 0.44 16.16
CA ALA A 257 -7.79 -0.37 15.95
C ALA A 257 -8.20 -1.12 17.22
N ALA A 258 -7.23 -1.63 17.99
CA ALA A 258 -7.48 -2.29 19.26
C ALA A 258 -7.98 -1.33 20.36
N VAL A 259 -7.42 -0.12 20.46
CA VAL A 259 -7.92 0.92 21.41
C VAL A 259 -9.37 1.29 21.11
N ARG A 260 -9.71 1.48 19.82
CA ARG A 260 -11.07 1.87 19.40
C ARG A 260 -12.07 0.73 19.41
N ALA A 261 -11.61 -0.51 19.54
CA ALA A 261 -12.48 -1.67 19.52
C ALA A 261 -13.40 -1.65 20.75
N LYS A 262 -14.70 -1.69 20.52
CA LYS A 262 -15.69 -1.81 21.58
C LYS A 262 -15.88 -3.28 21.92
N PHE A 263 -15.82 -3.59 23.20
CA PHE A 263 -16.13 -4.91 23.72
C PHE A 263 -16.89 -4.78 25.04
N THR A 264 -17.68 -5.80 25.34
CA THR A 264 -18.49 -5.88 26.55
C THR A 264 -17.77 -6.68 27.63
N GLN A 265 -18.26 -6.60 28.86
CA GLN A 265 -17.80 -7.46 29.94
C GLN A 265 -18.00 -8.95 29.62
N ALA A 266 -19.09 -9.30 28.92
CA ALA A 266 -19.34 -10.67 28.47
C ALA A 266 -18.28 -11.16 27.47
N ASP A 267 -17.73 -10.27 26.62
CA ASP A 267 -16.66 -10.63 25.70
C ASP A 267 -15.36 -10.97 26.46
N VAL A 268 -15.08 -10.24 27.54
CA VAL A 268 -13.92 -10.51 28.42
C VAL A 268 -14.09 -11.82 29.19
N GLU A 269 -15.28 -12.06 29.72
CA GLU A 269 -15.60 -13.31 30.42
C GLU A 269 -15.53 -14.51 29.47
N TRP A 270 -16.06 -14.36 28.26
CA TRP A 270 -15.97 -15.36 27.21
C TRP A 270 -14.52 -15.72 26.91
N ILE A 271 -13.64 -14.74 26.67
CA ILE A 271 -12.25 -15.06 26.31
C ILE A 271 -11.49 -15.67 27.49
N LYS A 272 -11.76 -15.24 28.72
CA LYS A 272 -11.19 -15.83 29.95
C LYS A 272 -11.61 -17.28 30.15
N LEU A 273 -12.85 -17.63 29.79
CA LEU A 273 -13.38 -18.99 29.87
C LEU A 273 -12.85 -19.86 28.71
N THR A 274 -12.80 -19.32 27.50
CA THR A 274 -12.56 -20.09 26.28
C THR A 274 -11.07 -20.31 26.03
N TRP A 275 -10.25 -19.29 26.22
CA TRP A 275 -8.82 -19.34 25.89
C TRP A 275 -8.06 -20.48 26.59
N PRO A 276 -8.28 -20.79 27.89
CA PRO A 276 -7.61 -21.92 28.54
C PRO A 276 -7.93 -23.29 27.91
N GLY A 277 -9.09 -23.44 27.27
CA GLY A 277 -9.51 -24.67 26.59
C GLY A 277 -8.93 -24.86 25.18
N ILE A 278 -8.28 -23.83 24.62
CA ILE A 278 -7.67 -23.91 23.28
C ILE A 278 -6.37 -24.73 23.34
N ASN A 279 -6.24 -25.71 22.46
CA ASN A 279 -5.07 -26.57 22.39
C ASN A 279 -3.80 -25.76 22.02
N ARG A 280 -2.84 -25.69 22.96
CA ARG A 280 -1.58 -24.94 22.81
C ARG A 280 -0.56 -25.59 21.90
N GLU A 281 -0.72 -26.87 21.60
CA GLU A 281 0.15 -27.61 20.68
C GLU A 281 -0.15 -27.26 19.22
N LEU A 282 -1.32 -26.68 18.94
CA LEU A 282 -1.68 -26.26 17.59
C LEU A 282 -0.87 -25.02 17.17
N PRO A 283 -0.60 -24.83 15.86
CA PRO A 283 -0.08 -23.57 15.34
C PRO A 283 -1.00 -22.40 15.72
N GLN A 284 -0.44 -21.20 15.97
CA GLN A 284 -1.19 -20.02 16.42
C GLN A 284 -2.41 -19.69 15.53
N PHE A 285 -2.27 -19.86 14.22
CA PHE A 285 -3.39 -19.68 13.28
C PHE A 285 -4.56 -20.60 13.60
N MET A 286 -4.30 -21.88 13.84
CA MET A 286 -5.32 -22.87 14.19
C MET A 286 -5.91 -22.62 15.57
N GLN A 287 -5.10 -22.14 16.53
CA GLN A 287 -5.60 -21.71 17.85
C GLN A 287 -6.63 -20.57 17.73
N ILE A 288 -6.34 -19.56 16.88
CA ILE A 288 -7.28 -18.46 16.65
C ILE A 288 -8.51 -18.92 15.88
N MET A 289 -8.37 -19.80 14.89
CA MET A 289 -9.51 -20.40 14.18
C MET A 289 -10.47 -21.12 15.16
N ASP A 290 -9.93 -21.95 16.06
CA ASP A 290 -10.71 -22.65 17.07
C ASP A 290 -11.41 -21.67 18.02
N LEU A 291 -10.66 -20.70 18.54
CA LEU A 291 -11.21 -19.62 19.38
C LEU A 291 -12.37 -18.88 18.68
N LEU A 292 -12.19 -18.46 17.43
CA LEU A 292 -13.20 -17.72 16.67
C LEU A 292 -14.43 -18.56 16.33
N ASN A 293 -14.26 -19.87 16.09
CA ASN A 293 -15.38 -20.79 15.86
C ASN A 293 -16.28 -20.93 17.09
N GLN A 294 -15.73 -20.74 18.30
CA GLN A 294 -16.48 -20.76 19.55
C GLN A 294 -17.15 -19.41 19.88
N TYR A 295 -16.91 -18.36 19.08
CA TYR A 295 -17.56 -17.05 19.30
C TYR A 295 -19.00 -17.03 18.74
N PRO A 296 -20.02 -16.63 19.54
CA PRO A 296 -21.41 -16.66 19.11
C PRO A 296 -21.76 -15.70 17.97
N GLN A 297 -21.18 -14.49 17.94
CA GLN A 297 -21.56 -13.40 17.02
C GLN A 297 -20.35 -12.89 16.22
N LEU A 298 -19.96 -13.62 15.17
CA LEU A 298 -18.73 -13.33 14.41
C LEU A 298 -18.78 -12.00 13.64
N ASP A 299 -19.97 -11.48 13.34
CA ASP A 299 -20.14 -10.24 12.57
C ASP A 299 -19.62 -9.01 13.31
N ASP A 300 -19.70 -9.01 14.65
CA ASP A 300 -19.19 -7.92 15.50
C ASP A 300 -17.68 -8.05 15.82
N ILE A 301 -17.08 -9.21 15.54
CA ILE A 301 -15.66 -9.41 15.80
C ILE A 301 -14.80 -8.71 14.75
N THR A 302 -13.86 -7.89 15.20
CA THR A 302 -12.81 -7.31 14.35
C THR A 302 -11.44 -7.79 14.82
N PRO A 303 -10.39 -7.73 13.98
CA PRO A 303 -9.05 -8.08 14.43
C PRO A 303 -8.58 -7.25 15.62
N GLY A 304 -8.90 -5.95 15.64
CA GLY A 304 -8.61 -5.07 16.78
C GLY A 304 -9.29 -5.51 18.07
N LYS A 305 -10.57 -5.94 17.99
CA LYS A 305 -11.31 -6.47 19.15
C LYS A 305 -10.65 -7.73 19.72
N ILE A 306 -10.24 -8.68 18.88
CA ILE A 306 -9.54 -9.89 19.34
C ILE A 306 -8.17 -9.57 19.93
N VAL A 307 -7.38 -8.68 19.30
CA VAL A 307 -6.10 -8.22 19.88
C VAL A 307 -6.31 -7.64 21.28
N ARG A 308 -7.35 -6.82 21.46
CA ARG A 308 -7.67 -6.22 22.75
C ARG A 308 -8.12 -7.25 23.79
N LEU A 309 -8.97 -8.21 23.40
CA LEU A 309 -9.43 -9.28 24.27
C LEU A 309 -8.28 -10.23 24.68
N LEU A 310 -7.40 -10.61 23.76
CA LEU A 310 -6.21 -11.42 24.06
C LEU A 310 -5.28 -10.70 25.04
N TRP A 311 -5.21 -9.38 24.97
CA TRP A 311 -4.44 -8.61 25.95
C TRP A 311 -5.05 -8.71 27.38
N GLU A 312 -6.38 -8.76 27.55
CA GLU A 312 -7.03 -8.93 28.87
C GLU A 312 -6.65 -10.23 29.60
N ILE A 313 -6.05 -11.19 28.89
CA ILE A 313 -5.59 -12.48 29.40
C ILE A 313 -4.06 -12.67 29.24
N ASN A 314 -3.32 -11.57 28.98
CA ASN A 314 -1.88 -11.57 28.74
C ASN A 314 -1.43 -12.52 27.61
N ALA A 315 -2.28 -12.73 26.60
CA ALA A 315 -1.93 -13.44 25.39
C ALA A 315 -1.59 -12.47 24.27
N TYR A 316 -0.66 -12.87 23.41
CA TYR A 316 -0.35 -12.12 22.19
C TYR A 316 -0.41 -13.04 20.98
N VAL A 317 -1.13 -12.60 19.97
CA VAL A 317 -1.10 -13.18 18.63
C VAL A 317 -0.98 -12.04 17.63
N CYS A 318 -0.17 -12.25 16.58
CA CYS A 318 0.03 -11.26 15.54
C CYS A 318 -1.31 -10.83 14.91
N PRO A 319 -1.58 -9.52 14.75
CA PRO A 319 -2.81 -9.04 14.13
C PRO A 319 -3.07 -9.61 12.72
N ALA A 320 -2.02 -9.90 11.95
CA ALA A 320 -2.14 -10.53 10.63
C ALA A 320 -2.70 -11.95 10.73
N THR A 321 -2.20 -12.76 11.67
CA THR A 321 -2.72 -14.11 11.97
C THR A 321 -4.20 -14.05 12.34
N ILE A 322 -4.59 -13.09 13.17
CA ILE A 322 -5.98 -12.87 13.57
C ILE A 322 -6.83 -12.47 12.37
N GLY A 323 -6.37 -11.54 11.53
CA GLY A 323 -7.07 -11.09 10.33
C GLY A 323 -7.32 -12.23 9.34
N ASN A 324 -6.29 -13.05 9.09
CA ASN A 324 -6.39 -14.20 8.20
C ASN A 324 -7.35 -15.26 8.74
N ALA A 325 -7.23 -15.61 10.03
CA ALA A 325 -8.13 -16.57 10.67
C ALA A 325 -9.58 -16.08 10.62
N LEU A 326 -9.83 -14.81 10.94
CA LEU A 326 -11.17 -14.22 10.89
C LEU A 326 -11.77 -14.25 9.47
N SER A 327 -10.97 -13.95 8.45
CA SER A 327 -11.42 -14.08 7.06
C SER A 327 -11.83 -15.51 6.72
N MET A 328 -11.03 -16.49 7.16
CA MET A 328 -11.26 -17.90 6.84
C MET A 328 -12.48 -18.46 7.59
N VAL A 329 -12.68 -18.13 8.88
CA VAL A 329 -13.90 -18.52 9.62
C VAL A 329 -15.15 -17.92 8.99
N ARG A 330 -15.11 -16.65 8.56
CA ARG A 330 -16.25 -16.00 7.89
C ARG A 330 -16.63 -16.72 6.60
N GLN A 331 -15.63 -17.00 5.75
CA GLN A 331 -15.83 -17.77 4.52
C GLN A 331 -16.45 -19.15 4.78
N GLN A 332 -15.99 -19.86 5.82
CA GLN A 332 -16.53 -21.15 6.22
C GLN A 332 -17.99 -21.07 6.68
N ARG A 333 -18.37 -20.03 7.44
CA ARG A 333 -19.74 -19.86 7.93
C ARG A 333 -20.72 -19.39 6.85
N ASP A 334 -20.26 -18.58 5.90
CA ASP A 334 -21.09 -18.04 4.82
C ASP A 334 -21.29 -19.04 3.66
N ASN A 335 -20.78 -20.28 3.76
CA ASN A 335 -20.73 -21.28 2.69
C ASN A 335 -20.07 -20.77 1.39
N LEU A 336 -19.27 -19.71 1.49
CA LEU A 336 -18.49 -19.15 0.39
C LEU A 336 -17.12 -19.85 0.39
N ILE A 337 -17.00 -20.96 -0.34
CA ILE A 337 -15.70 -21.62 -0.56
C ILE A 337 -14.86 -20.71 -1.46
N ILE A 338 -14.09 -19.83 -0.84
CA ILE A 338 -12.98 -19.13 -1.49
C ILE A 338 -11.72 -19.69 -0.85
N ILE A 339 -10.93 -20.43 -1.64
CA ILE A 339 -9.64 -20.96 -1.21
C ILE A 339 -8.79 -19.76 -0.75
N PRO A 340 -8.23 -19.77 0.48
CA PRO A 340 -7.42 -18.67 0.96
C PRO A 340 -6.21 -18.51 0.04
N ASP A 341 -6.01 -17.30 -0.47
CA ASP A 341 -4.77 -16.94 -1.14
C ASP A 341 -3.62 -17.15 -0.13
N ASP A 342 -2.50 -17.74 -0.57
CA ASP A 342 -1.25 -17.67 0.17
C ASP A 342 -1.03 -16.21 0.58
N PRO A 343 -0.70 -15.92 1.86
CA PRO A 343 -0.33 -14.58 2.25
C PRO A 343 1.00 -14.28 1.57
N LEU A 344 0.95 -13.67 0.39
CA LEU A 344 2.05 -12.84 -0.07
C LEU A 344 2.29 -11.85 1.08
N PRO A 345 3.53 -11.75 1.60
CA PRO A 345 3.83 -10.72 2.56
C PRO A 345 3.33 -9.40 1.96
N GLU A 346 2.57 -8.63 2.75
CA GLU A 346 2.51 -7.19 2.51
C GLU A 346 3.94 -6.79 2.14
N LEU A 347 4.14 -6.07 1.02
CA LEU A 347 5.46 -5.51 0.72
C LEU A 347 5.83 -4.64 1.92
N ILE A 348 6.51 -5.24 2.89
CA ILE A 348 7.18 -4.59 3.98
C ILE A 348 8.37 -3.95 3.28
N ASP A 349 8.19 -2.68 2.93
CA ASP A 349 9.18 -1.80 2.31
C ASP A 349 10.33 -1.52 3.30
N LEU A 350 11.11 -2.56 3.63
CA LEU A 350 12.32 -2.45 4.44
C LEU A 350 13.59 -2.86 3.69
N GLU A 351 13.51 -3.20 2.41
CA GLU A 351 14.73 -3.44 1.63
C GLU A 351 15.35 -2.11 1.16
N PRO A 352 16.63 -1.84 1.49
CA PRO A 352 17.37 -0.77 0.85
C PRO A 352 17.53 -1.11 -0.64
N GLU A 353 16.91 -0.32 -1.52
CA GLU A 353 17.18 -0.41 -2.95
C GLU A 353 18.65 -0.05 -3.20
N SER A 354 19.31 -0.87 -4.03
CA SER A 354 20.62 -0.52 -4.56
C SER A 354 20.53 0.85 -5.25
N PRO A 355 21.54 1.73 -5.09
CA PRO A 355 21.51 3.05 -5.72
C PRO A 355 21.29 2.92 -7.22
N PRO A 356 20.58 3.86 -7.87
CA PRO A 356 20.37 3.84 -9.31
C PRO A 356 21.73 3.71 -9.99
N ALA A 357 21.82 2.79 -10.96
CA ALA A 357 23.02 2.61 -11.77
C ALA A 357 23.44 3.98 -12.29
N ALA A 358 24.60 4.46 -11.84
CA ALA A 358 25.14 5.74 -12.27
C ALA A 358 25.24 5.70 -13.80
N GLU A 359 24.68 6.72 -14.47
CA GLU A 359 24.92 6.93 -15.89
C GLU A 359 26.43 6.91 -16.13
N ALA A 360 26.88 5.92 -16.90
CA ALA A 360 28.29 5.74 -17.23
C ALA A 360 28.77 6.95 -18.03
N LYS A 361 29.40 7.91 -17.34
CA LYS A 361 30.20 8.95 -17.98
C LYS A 361 31.54 8.36 -18.41
N PRO A 362 32.04 8.71 -19.61
CA PRO A 362 33.30 8.18 -20.11
C PRO A 362 34.46 8.69 -19.25
N VAL A 363 35.28 7.75 -18.82
CA VAL A 363 36.48 7.93 -17.98
C VAL A 363 37.55 8.68 -18.77
N ALA A 364 38.09 9.74 -18.16
CA ALA A 364 39.44 10.23 -18.43
C ALA A 364 40.21 10.32 -17.10
N PRO A 365 41.53 10.09 -17.09
CA PRO A 365 42.25 9.63 -15.91
C PRO A 365 42.64 10.81 -15.02
N ILE A 366 42.22 10.77 -13.75
CA ILE A 366 42.81 11.62 -12.72
C ILE A 366 43.35 10.73 -11.61
N ARG A 367 44.68 10.78 -11.55
CA ARG A 367 45.56 10.16 -10.56
C ARG A 367 45.35 10.89 -9.23
N PHE A 368 44.77 10.20 -8.25
CA PHE A 368 44.84 10.61 -6.85
C PHE A 368 45.50 9.48 -6.05
N GLN A 369 46.63 9.82 -5.44
CA GLN A 369 47.34 9.01 -4.47
C GLN A 369 46.51 8.95 -3.18
N LEU A 370 46.22 7.74 -2.70
CA LEU A 370 45.86 7.53 -1.30
C LEU A 370 47.15 7.54 -0.46
N PRO A 371 47.14 8.11 0.76
CA PRO A 371 48.03 7.64 1.80
C PRO A 371 47.48 6.32 2.38
N GLU A 372 48.37 5.35 2.45
CA GLU A 372 48.25 4.13 3.27
C GLU A 372 48.38 4.48 4.77
N GLN A 373 48.01 3.48 5.58
CA GLN A 373 48.21 3.28 7.02
C GLN A 373 46.99 3.64 7.87
N ASP A 374 46.24 2.66 8.37
CA ASP A 374 46.54 1.56 9.32
C ASP A 374 46.19 1.97 10.76
N GLU A 375 45.64 0.99 11.47
CA GLU A 375 45.30 0.97 12.90
C GLU A 375 44.05 1.76 13.32
N LEU A 376 42.94 1.02 13.44
CA LEU A 376 42.07 1.00 14.63
C LEU A 376 40.90 0.07 14.34
N PHE A 377 41.04 -1.23 14.65
CA PHE A 377 39.96 -2.11 15.13
C PHE A 377 40.55 -3.51 15.41
N PRO A 378 40.81 -3.84 16.68
CA PRO A 378 40.51 -5.20 17.11
C PRO A 378 40.01 -5.25 18.56
N LEU A 379 38.77 -4.86 18.85
CA LEU A 379 38.13 -5.13 20.15
C LEU A 379 36.62 -5.25 19.93
N GLN A 380 36.15 -6.46 19.60
CA GLN A 380 34.74 -6.87 19.80
C GLN A 380 34.49 -8.37 19.53
N VAL A 381 35.46 -9.11 18.98
CA VAL A 381 35.29 -10.53 18.66
C VAL A 381 35.61 -11.47 19.84
N GLN A 382 36.26 -11.00 20.92
CA GLN A 382 36.63 -11.85 22.05
C GLN A 382 35.61 -11.93 23.20
N GLU A 383 34.69 -10.98 23.35
CA GLU A 383 33.69 -11.02 24.45
C GLU A 383 32.59 -12.07 24.22
N TRP A 384 32.22 -12.34 22.97
CA TRP A 384 31.15 -13.29 22.66
C TRP A 384 31.55 -14.75 22.86
N LYS A 385 32.84 -15.08 22.73
CA LYS A 385 33.33 -16.44 22.96
C LYS A 385 33.40 -16.80 24.44
N TRP A 386 33.62 -15.82 25.33
CA TRP A 386 33.71 -16.09 26.77
C TRP A 386 32.33 -16.29 27.42
N GLN A 387 31.28 -15.65 26.90
CA GLN A 387 29.91 -15.85 27.40
C GLN A 387 29.29 -17.18 26.95
N LEU A 388 29.66 -17.71 25.77
CA LEU A 388 29.14 -18.99 25.29
C LEU A 388 29.71 -20.20 26.07
N ASP A 389 30.94 -20.09 26.56
CA ASP A 389 31.62 -21.17 27.31
C ASP A 389 31.18 -21.25 28.79
N GLN A 390 30.41 -20.28 29.32
CA GLN A 390 29.85 -20.33 30.68
C GLN A 390 28.42 -20.90 30.77
N GLU A 391 27.70 -21.02 29.65
CA GLU A 391 26.31 -21.54 29.66
C GLU A 391 26.20 -23.03 29.27
N LEU A 392 27.32 -23.71 28.99
CA LEU A 392 27.32 -25.09 28.47
C LEU A 392 28.06 -26.14 29.32
N ASP A 393 28.34 -25.87 30.59
CA ASP A 393 28.75 -26.92 31.55
C ASP A 393 27.98 -26.74 32.86
N PRO A 394 27.20 -27.75 33.33
CA PRO A 394 26.21 -27.61 34.41
C PRO A 394 26.77 -27.39 35.82
#